data_AF-A0A314KXP1-F1
#
_entry.id   AF-A0A314KXP1-F1
#
_cell.length_a   1.000
_cell.length_b   1.000
_cell.length_c   1.000
_cell.angle_alpha   90.00
_cell.angle_beta   90.00
_cell.angle_gamma   90.00
#
_symmetry.space_group_name_H-M   'P 1'
#
loop_
_entity.id
_entity.type
_entity.pdbx_description
1 polymer ?
#
loop_
_entity_poly.entity_id
_entity_poly.type
_entity_poly.pdbx_seq_one_letter_code
_entity_poly.pdbx_strand_id
1 'polypeptide(L)'
;MDSIFRMTILATFLIGILGFSSFVKSETNVKVDHICNGGTYDTTFDRTFVENLNFVLGALRDETPKVSGYNYYITSPFPNYPLAYGHATCDSTISFSDCDLCMSNARE
;
A
#
# COMPACT_ATOMS: atom_id res chain seq x y z
N MET A 1 -54.43 5.12 -4.09
CA MET A 1 -53.69 3.95 -4.61
C MET A 1 -52.48 4.36 -5.46
N ASP A 2 -52.57 5.40 -6.29
CA ASP A 2 -51.46 5.82 -7.18
C ASP A 2 -50.20 6.33 -6.48
N SER A 3 -50.32 7.08 -5.39
CA SER A 3 -49.17 7.69 -4.70
C SER A 3 -48.29 6.65 -3.98
N ILE A 4 -48.93 5.67 -3.32
CA ILE A 4 -48.24 4.57 -2.64
C ILE A 4 -47.51 3.70 -3.66
N PHE A 5 -48.15 3.38 -4.79
CA PHE A 5 -47.56 2.57 -5.85
C PHE A 5 -46.30 3.21 -6.45
N ARG A 6 -46.30 4.53 -6.66
CA ARG A 6 -45.12 5.29 -7.12
C ARG A 6 -43.99 5.31 -6.11
N MET A 7 -44.31 5.41 -4.82
CA MET A 7 -43.31 5.43 -3.75
C MET A 7 -42.59 4.08 -3.63
N THR A 8 -43.32 2.96 -3.76
CA THR A 8 -42.75 1.61 -3.74
C THR A 8 -41.81 1.36 -4.92
N ILE A 9 -42.15 1.86 -6.12
CA ILE A 9 -41.31 1.75 -7.32
C ILE A 9 -39.98 2.50 -7.15
N LEU A 10 -40.01 3.71 -6.57
CA LEU A 10 -38.79 4.49 -6.33
C LEU A 10 -37.88 3.81 -5.31
N ALA A 11 -38.46 3.25 -4.24
CA ALA A 11 -37.71 2.54 -3.21
C ALA A 11 -37.03 1.28 -3.75
N THR A 12 -37.73 0.47 -4.56
CA THR A 12 -37.15 -0.74 -5.16
C THR A 12 -36.06 -0.41 -6.18
N PHE A 13 -36.21 0.69 -6.94
CA PHE A 13 -35.19 1.14 -7.89
C PHE A 13 -33.90 1.58 -7.17
N LEU A 14 -34.02 2.32 -6.07
CA LEU A 14 -32.88 2.76 -5.24
C LEU A 14 -32.14 1.57 -4.58
N ILE A 15 -32.88 0.60 -4.04
CA ILE A 15 -32.30 -0.61 -3.45
C ILE A 15 -31.60 -1.46 -4.52
N GLY A 16 -32.19 -1.55 -5.72
CA GLY A 16 -31.57 -2.21 -6.87
C GLY A 16 -30.23 -1.58 -7.23
N ILE A 17 -30.18 -0.25 -7.40
CA ILE A 17 -28.96 0.49 -7.76
C ILE A 17 -27.84 0.28 -6.72
N LEU A 18 -28.17 0.29 -5.43
CA LEU A 18 -27.20 0.06 -4.35
C LEU A 18 -26.74 -1.41 -4.26
N GLY A 19 -27.54 -2.36 -4.74
CA GLY A 19 -27.19 -3.78 -4.80
C GLY A 19 -26.30 -4.17 -5.99
N PHE A 20 -26.22 -3.33 -7.03
CA PHE A 20 -25.43 -3.61 -8.25
C PHE A 20 -23.98 -3.11 -8.20
N SER A 21 -23.56 -2.41 -7.15
CA SER A 21 -22.16 -2.03 -6.96
C SER A 21 -21.31 -3.26 -6.58
N SER A 22 -20.90 -4.00 -7.60
CA SER A 22 -19.89 -5.04 -7.49
C SER A 22 -18.54 -4.37 -7.31
N PHE A 23 -17.95 -4.46 -6.11
CA PHE A 23 -16.55 -4.10 -5.92
C PHE A 23 -15.71 -5.20 -6.59
N VAL A 24 -15.24 -4.93 -7.81
CA VAL A 24 -14.24 -5.80 -8.45
C VAL A 24 -12.91 -5.50 -7.77
N LYS A 25 -12.44 -6.41 -6.92
CA LYS A 25 -11.10 -6.33 -6.33
C LYS A 25 -10.10 -6.77 -7.40
N SER A 26 -9.25 -5.86 -7.88
CA SER A 26 -8.13 -6.24 -8.74
C SER A 26 -7.13 -7.04 -7.90
N GLU A 27 -6.89 -8.30 -8.25
CA GLU A 27 -5.91 -9.16 -7.60
C GLU A 27 -4.68 -9.26 -8.51
N THR A 28 -3.86 -8.21 -8.50
CA THR A 28 -2.61 -8.15 -9.29
C THR A 28 -1.41 -7.90 -8.39
N ASN A 29 -1.31 -8.61 -7.28
CA ASN A 29 -0.09 -8.64 -6.44
C ASN A 29 0.91 -9.68 -7.00
N VAL A 30 1.27 -9.55 -8.28
CA VAL A 30 2.23 -10.45 -8.91
C VAL A 30 3.63 -9.85 -8.76
N LYS A 31 4.53 -10.58 -8.13
CA LYS A 31 5.95 -10.20 -8.06
C LYS A 31 6.56 -10.30 -9.46
N VAL A 32 6.92 -9.16 -10.05
CA VAL A 32 7.48 -9.09 -11.41
C VAL A 32 8.97 -9.45 -11.40
N ASP A 33 9.74 -8.87 -10.49
CA ASP A 33 11.18 -9.09 -10.35
C ASP A 33 11.62 -8.89 -8.90
N HIS A 34 12.75 -9.49 -8.52
CA HIS A 34 13.34 -9.33 -7.19
C HIS A 34 14.84 -9.62 -7.21
N ILE A 35 15.62 -8.65 -6.73
CA ILE A 35 17.08 -8.73 -6.69
C ILE A 35 17.54 -8.53 -5.25
N CYS A 36 18.36 -9.45 -4.75
CA CYS A 36 19.09 -9.29 -3.50
C CYS A 36 20.58 -9.08 -3.78
N ASN A 37 21.22 -8.25 -2.95
CA ASN A 37 22.66 -8.25 -2.81
C ASN A 37 23.15 -9.66 -2.40
N GLY A 38 24.29 -10.13 -2.93
CA GLY A 38 24.94 -11.37 -2.49
C GLY A 38 25.61 -11.29 -1.11
N GLY A 39 25.78 -10.08 -0.57
CA GLY A 39 26.22 -9.81 0.79
C GLY A 39 25.06 -9.90 1.78
N THR A 40 25.33 -10.50 2.94
CA THR A 40 24.39 -10.63 4.05
C THR A 40 24.88 -9.84 5.25
N TYR A 41 23.95 -9.41 6.10
CA TYR A 41 24.23 -8.88 7.42
C TYR A 41 23.83 -9.92 8.48
N ASP A 42 24.54 -9.95 9.60
CA ASP A 42 24.22 -10.84 10.70
C ASP A 42 23.11 -10.23 11.55
N THR A 43 21.93 -10.86 11.58
CA THR A 43 20.79 -10.33 12.33
C THR A 43 20.98 -10.34 13.85
N THR A 44 21.96 -11.08 14.35
CA THR A 44 22.31 -11.20 15.78
C THR A 44 23.32 -10.16 16.20
N PHE A 45 24.33 -9.89 15.36
CA PHE A 45 25.43 -8.96 15.66
C PHE A 45 25.20 -7.56 15.07
N ASP A 46 24.57 -7.43 13.90
CA ASP A 46 24.31 -6.16 13.20
C ASP A 46 22.93 -5.58 13.55
N ARG A 47 22.53 -5.68 14.83
CA ARG A 47 21.20 -5.24 15.31
C ARG A 47 20.89 -3.80 14.94
N THR A 48 21.91 -2.95 14.92
CA THR A 48 21.78 -1.53 14.60
C THR A 48 21.45 -1.27 13.13
N PHE A 49 21.99 -2.08 12.22
CA PHE A 49 21.57 -2.06 10.81
C PHE A 49 20.16 -2.62 10.64
N VAL A 50 19.83 -3.71 11.34
CA VAL A 50 18.49 -4.30 11.32
C VAL A 50 17.42 -3.30 11.78
N GLU A 51 17.69 -2.53 12.84
CA GLU A 51 16.82 -1.46 13.31
C GLU A 51 16.64 -0.36 12.26
N ASN A 52 17.74 0.12 11.68
CA ASN A 52 17.72 1.11 10.59
C ASN A 52 16.93 0.63 9.37
N LEU A 53 17.12 -0.63 8.96
CA LEU A 53 16.43 -1.24 7.83
C LEU A 53 14.92 -1.37 8.11
N ASN A 54 14.55 -1.88 9.29
CA ASN A 54 13.15 -2.01 9.67
C ASN A 54 12.43 -0.65 9.73
N PHE A 55 13.11 0.38 10.23
CA PHE A 55 12.59 1.75 10.22
C PHE A 55 12.30 2.21 8.78
N VAL A 56 13.27 2.06 7.88
CA VAL A 56 13.12 2.45 6.47
C VAL A 56 11.97 1.69 5.80
N LEU A 57 11.91 0.36 5.94
CA LEU A 57 10.85 -0.46 5.35
C LEU A 57 9.46 -0.10 5.89
N GLY A 58 9.36 0.19 7.19
CA GLY A 58 8.11 0.67 7.80
C GLY A 58 7.66 2.01 7.22
N ALA A 59 8.58 2.97 7.13
CA ALA A 59 8.27 4.29 6.59
C ALA A 59 7.93 4.25 5.09
N LEU A 60 8.64 3.44 4.30
CA LEU A 60 8.28 3.22 2.90
C LEU A 60 6.86 2.69 2.77
N ARG A 61 6.48 1.69 3.57
CA ARG A 61 5.11 1.14 3.57
C ARG A 61 4.08 2.22 3.90
N ASP A 62 4.31 2.96 4.99
CA ASP A 62 3.30 3.84 5.57
C ASP A 62 3.16 5.17 4.83
N GLU A 63 4.24 5.71 4.26
CA GLU A 63 4.26 7.08 3.73
C GLU A 63 4.14 7.13 2.20
N THR A 64 4.56 6.09 1.47
CA THR A 64 4.46 6.07 -0.01
C THR A 64 3.04 6.33 -0.52
N PRO A 65 1.97 5.72 0.04
CA PRO A 65 0.60 6.00 -0.40
C PRO A 65 0.14 7.43 -0.06
N LYS A 66 0.75 8.08 0.93
CA LYS A 66 0.34 9.41 1.43
C LYS A 66 1.00 10.57 0.69
N VAL A 67 2.16 10.33 0.06
CA VAL A 67 2.88 11.38 -0.67
C VAL A 67 2.31 11.61 -2.07
N SER A 68 2.33 12.86 -2.51
CA SER A 68 1.91 13.21 -3.86
C SER A 68 2.77 12.50 -4.90
N GLY A 69 2.12 11.86 -5.87
CA GLY A 69 2.79 11.09 -6.93
C GLY A 69 3.34 9.74 -6.49
N TYR A 70 3.02 9.29 -5.27
CA TYR A 70 3.46 8.01 -4.69
C TYR A 70 4.94 7.73 -4.85
N ASN A 71 5.79 8.73 -4.66
CA ASN A 71 7.24 8.63 -4.85
C ASN A 71 7.96 9.10 -3.57
N TYR A 72 8.45 8.15 -2.77
CA TYR A 72 8.95 8.43 -1.43
C TYR A 72 10.37 7.92 -1.21
N TYR A 73 11.22 8.79 -0.67
CA TYR A 73 12.61 8.50 -0.31
C TYR A 73 12.83 8.72 1.18
N ILE A 74 13.63 7.86 1.80
CA ILE A 74 13.98 8.00 3.20
C ILE A 74 15.39 7.47 3.49
N THR A 75 16.03 8.08 4.49
CA THR A 75 17.26 7.57 5.12
C THR A 75 16.96 7.35 6.61
N SER A 76 17.51 6.28 7.19
CA SER A 76 17.32 6.01 8.62
C SER A 76 17.90 7.14 9.50
N PRO A 77 17.28 7.43 10.66
CA PRO A 77 17.60 8.63 11.44
C PRO A 77 18.79 8.46 12.39
N PHE A 78 19.43 7.27 12.44
CA PHE A 78 20.46 6.93 13.41
C PHE A 78 21.87 6.93 12.77
N PRO A 79 22.59 8.07 12.75
CA PRO A 79 23.83 8.25 11.99
C PRO A 79 25.06 7.53 12.58
N ASN A 80 24.99 7.08 13.84
CA ASN A 80 26.10 6.38 14.50
C ASN A 80 26.14 4.88 14.15
N TYR A 81 25.22 4.42 13.31
CA TYR A 81 25.07 3.04 12.90
C TYR A 81 25.08 2.95 11.37
N PRO A 82 25.31 1.77 10.78
CA PRO A 82 25.20 1.59 9.34
C PRO A 82 23.82 2.06 8.86
N LEU A 83 23.82 3.11 8.02
CA LEU A 83 22.59 3.74 7.55
C LEU A 83 21.85 2.82 6.59
N ALA A 84 20.52 2.85 6.66
CA ALA A 84 19.65 2.29 5.65
C ALA A 84 19.08 3.40 4.79
N TYR A 85 19.01 3.16 3.49
CA TYR A 85 18.41 4.05 2.49
C TYR A 85 17.27 3.29 1.82
N GLY A 86 16.19 4.00 1.51
CA GLY A 86 15.02 3.40 0.89
C GLY A 86 14.36 4.33 -0.11
N HIS A 87 13.77 3.71 -1.12
CA HIS A 87 12.91 4.35 -2.10
C HIS A 87 11.75 3.40 -2.40
N ALA A 88 10.54 3.93 -2.48
CA ALA A 88 9.39 3.19 -2.94
C ALA A 88 8.52 4.04 -3.86
N THR A 89 7.89 3.38 -4.81
CA THR A 89 6.96 4.00 -5.73
C THR A 89 5.75 3.12 -6.02
N CYS A 90 4.60 3.74 -6.20
CA CYS A 90 3.43 3.12 -6.83
C CYS A 90 3.20 3.72 -8.22
N ASP A 91 2.43 3.04 -9.06
CA ASP A 91 1.93 3.63 -10.31
C ASP A 91 0.99 4.80 -9.96
N SER A 92 1.23 5.99 -10.54
CA SER A 92 0.44 7.19 -10.26
C SER A 92 -1.04 7.11 -10.67
N THR A 93 -1.43 6.10 -11.46
CA THR A 93 -2.80 5.87 -11.93
C THR A 93 -3.68 5.09 -10.95
N ILE A 94 -3.10 4.49 -9.90
CA ILE A 94 -3.85 3.67 -8.94
C ILE A 94 -4.38 4.47 -7.76
N SER A 95 -5.37 3.89 -7.06
CA SER A 95 -5.95 4.52 -5.87
C SER A 95 -5.00 4.48 -4.67
N PHE A 96 -5.26 5.34 -3.68
CA PHE A 96 -4.54 5.31 -2.40
C PHE A 96 -4.58 3.92 -1.76
N SER A 97 -5.75 3.28 -1.75
CA SER A 97 -5.94 1.94 -1.16
C SER A 97 -5.19 0.86 -1.90
N ASP A 98 -5.07 0.96 -3.23
CA ASP A 98 -4.30 -0.01 -4.02
C ASP A 98 -2.81 0.16 -3.78
N CYS A 99 -2.33 1.41 -3.66
CA CYS A 99 -0.93 1.67 -3.31
C CYS A 99 -0.61 1.17 -1.90
N ASP A 100 -1.47 1.43 -0.91
CA ASP A 100 -1.30 0.93 0.47
C ASP A 100 -1.24 -0.60 0.54
N LEU A 101 -2.12 -1.28 -0.21
CA LEU A 101 -2.10 -2.73 -0.33
C LEU A 101 -0.82 -3.22 -1.02
N CYS A 102 -0.42 -2.59 -2.12
CA CYS A 102 0.80 -2.95 -2.86
C CYS A 102 2.04 -2.84 -1.95
N MET A 103 2.16 -1.73 -1.23
CA MET A 103 3.25 -1.47 -0.29
C MET A 103 3.28 -2.46 0.88
N SER A 104 2.12 -2.87 1.37
CA SER A 104 2.01 -3.89 2.41
C SER A 104 2.52 -5.25 1.94
N ASN A 105 2.23 -5.64 0.69
CA ASN A 105 2.72 -6.89 0.10
C ASN A 105 4.21 -6.83 -0.27
N ALA A 106 4.72 -5.66 -0.69
CA ALA A 106 6.12 -5.51 -1.10
C ALA A 106 7.13 -5.56 0.06
N ARG A 107 6.66 -5.44 1.31
CA ARG A 107 7.50 -5.50 2.51
C ARG A 107 7.84 -6.95 2.92
N GLU A 108 7.05 -7.93 2.48
CA GLU A 108 7.28 -9.36 2.76
C GLU A 108 8.41 -9.96 1.91
#